data_AF-A0A0M6ZZ73-F1
#
_entry.id   AF-A0A0M6ZZ73-F1
#
_cell.length_a   1.000
_cell.length_b   1.000
_cell.length_c   1.000
_cell.angle_alpha   90.00
_cell.angle_beta   90.00
_cell.angle_gamma   90.00
#
_symmetry.space_group_name_H-M   'P 1'
#
loop_
_entity.id
_entity.type
_entity.pdbx_description
1 polymer ?
#
loop_
_entity_poly.entity_id
_entity_poly.type
_entity_poly.pdbx_seq_one_letter_code
_entity_poly.pdbx_strand_id
1 'polypeptide(L)'
;MIRPTLPAPTNAKPLHFAMLATALCVLTFAHVAERGYHWFMRAAPLFQSTPRNALVSVTMGPDHFKIPAGYFKSATHRITAQGEANRYQQISLLMTWPNLRMPGEDNTPSRLGTPLPLIQVDLEHDPHRETLRTQLDPVYKRLARGGARPTTAGLNMLMLSSRAAQNRDIIVYDPEARDGFIARCVKKRSGAKAVCHRTVTPGGGRLIRYQFDQTLLPSWRELDEAIKAKVRGFRT
;
A
#
# COMPACT_ATOMS: atom_id res chain seq x y z
N MET A 1 22.36 -66.78 -29.39
CA MET A 1 21.05 -66.13 -29.09
C MET A 1 20.66 -66.51 -27.67
N ILE A 2 20.75 -65.58 -26.72
CA ILE A 2 20.38 -65.82 -25.31
C ILE A 2 18.91 -65.42 -25.16
N ARG A 3 18.04 -66.38 -24.82
CA ARG A 3 16.63 -66.09 -24.52
C ARG A 3 16.55 -65.49 -23.12
N PRO A 4 16.01 -64.27 -22.93
CA PRO A 4 15.80 -63.73 -21.60
C PRO A 4 14.75 -64.57 -20.87
N THR A 5 15.13 -65.20 -19.76
CA THR A 5 14.21 -65.87 -18.84
C THR A 5 13.59 -64.82 -17.93
N LEU A 6 12.27 -64.85 -17.80
CA LEU A 6 11.54 -63.98 -16.87
C LEU A 6 11.98 -64.30 -15.42
N PRO A 7 12.18 -63.30 -14.56
CA PRO A 7 12.53 -63.53 -13.16
C PRO A 7 11.40 -64.30 -12.46
N ALA A 8 11.79 -65.15 -11.52
CA ALA A 8 10.87 -65.98 -10.75
C ALA A 8 9.80 -65.13 -10.02
N PRO A 9 8.54 -65.58 -9.96
CA PRO A 9 7.47 -64.86 -9.28
C PRO A 9 7.82 -64.72 -7.79
N THR A 10 7.77 -63.48 -7.30
CA THR A 10 7.87 -63.20 -5.87
C THR A 10 6.71 -63.91 -5.15
N ASN A 11 7.02 -64.76 -4.16
CA ASN A 11 6.05 -65.50 -3.34
C ASN A 11 5.18 -64.60 -2.42
N ALA A 12 4.94 -63.35 -2.81
CA ALA A 12 4.05 -62.45 -2.10
C ALA A 12 2.61 -62.95 -2.28
N LYS A 13 1.99 -63.38 -1.19
CA LYS A 13 0.56 -63.76 -1.20
C LYS A 13 -0.25 -62.56 -1.71
N PRO A 14 -1.11 -62.73 -2.73
CA PRO A 14 -1.81 -61.62 -3.39
C PRO A 14 -2.67 -60.80 -2.41
N LEU A 15 -3.18 -61.44 -1.36
CA LEU A 15 -3.91 -60.79 -0.26
C LEU A 15 -3.04 -59.80 0.53
N HIS A 16 -1.78 -60.11 0.81
CA HIS A 16 -0.90 -59.22 1.56
C HIS A 16 -0.52 -58.00 0.72
N PHE A 17 -0.30 -58.20 -0.58
CA PHE A 17 -0.05 -57.11 -1.52
C PHE A 17 -1.26 -56.17 -1.64
N ALA A 18 -2.47 -56.74 -1.75
CA ALA A 18 -3.71 -55.95 -1.79
C ALA A 18 -3.95 -55.17 -0.47
N MET A 19 -3.66 -55.76 0.69
CA MET A 19 -3.75 -55.07 1.98
C MET A 19 -2.74 -53.91 2.09
N LEU A 20 -1.49 -54.12 1.65
CA LEU A 20 -0.48 -53.06 1.66
C LEU A 20 -0.82 -51.93 0.68
N ALA A 21 -1.31 -52.26 -0.51
CA ALA A 21 -1.71 -51.27 -1.51
C ALA A 21 -2.90 -50.43 -1.03
N THR A 22 -3.91 -51.07 -0.43
CA THR A 22 -5.08 -50.35 0.14
C THR A 22 -4.68 -49.48 1.32
N ALA A 23 -3.83 -49.96 2.23
CA ALA A 23 -3.29 -49.16 3.33
C ALA A 23 -2.52 -47.92 2.82
N LEU A 24 -1.71 -48.06 1.77
CA LEU A 24 -0.99 -46.95 1.15
C LEU A 24 -1.94 -45.93 0.51
N CYS A 25 -3.01 -46.38 -0.17
CA CYS A 25 -4.02 -45.49 -0.72
C CYS A 25 -4.76 -44.70 0.37
N VAL A 26 -5.11 -45.35 1.48
CA VAL A 26 -5.76 -44.67 2.62
C VAL A 26 -4.84 -43.63 3.24
N LEU A 27 -3.56 -43.96 3.46
CA LEU A 27 -2.59 -43.04 4.04
C LEU A 27 -2.29 -41.85 3.11
N THR A 28 -2.15 -42.07 1.81
CA THR A 28 -1.92 -40.99 0.85
C THR A 28 -3.15 -40.08 0.74
N PHE A 29 -4.36 -40.64 0.71
CA PHE A 29 -5.59 -39.85 0.73
C PHE A 29 -5.71 -39.01 2.00
N ALA A 30 -5.46 -39.60 3.19
CA ALA A 30 -5.48 -38.88 4.46
C ALA A 30 -4.46 -37.74 4.47
N HIS A 31 -3.25 -37.97 3.99
CA HIS A 31 -2.20 -36.94 3.96
C HIS A 31 -2.52 -35.80 2.99
N VAL A 32 -3.05 -36.11 1.80
CA VAL A 32 -3.50 -35.10 0.83
C VAL A 32 -4.69 -34.32 1.39
N ALA A 33 -5.64 -34.98 2.04
CA ALA A 33 -6.79 -34.34 2.68
C ALA A 33 -6.37 -33.39 3.81
N GLU A 34 -5.43 -33.81 4.67
CA GLU A 34 -4.85 -32.98 5.73
C GLU A 34 -4.14 -31.75 5.14
N ARG A 35 -3.31 -31.94 4.12
CA ARG A 35 -2.59 -30.84 3.43
C ARG A 35 -3.57 -29.88 2.76
N GLY A 36 -4.60 -30.42 2.11
CA GLY A 36 -5.68 -29.68 1.48
C GLY A 36 -6.50 -28.87 2.50
N TYR A 37 -6.83 -29.47 3.64
CA TYR A 37 -7.52 -28.80 4.73
C TYR A 37 -6.68 -27.67 5.35
N HIS A 38 -5.39 -27.89 5.58
CA HIS A 38 -4.49 -26.84 6.07
C HIS A 38 -4.31 -25.70 5.08
N TRP A 39 -4.34 -25.97 3.78
CA TRP A 39 -4.27 -24.94 2.76
C TRP A 39 -5.61 -24.19 2.65
N PHE A 40 -6.73 -24.91 2.64
CA PHE A 40 -8.07 -24.34 2.58
C PHE A 40 -8.38 -23.50 3.82
N MET A 41 -8.01 -23.93 5.03
CA MET A 41 -8.18 -23.14 6.25
C MET A 41 -7.29 -21.88 6.28
N ARG A 42 -6.11 -21.92 5.66
CA ARG A 42 -5.29 -20.71 5.46
C ARG A 42 -5.86 -19.78 4.39
N ALA A 43 -6.57 -20.33 3.41
CA ALA A 43 -7.19 -19.58 2.33
C ALA A 43 -8.60 -19.08 2.68
N ALA A 44 -9.31 -19.72 3.60
CA ALA A 44 -10.68 -19.37 4.01
C ALA A 44 -10.84 -17.91 4.47
N PRO A 45 -9.89 -17.30 5.22
CA PRO A 45 -9.94 -15.87 5.54
C PRO A 45 -9.87 -14.96 4.30
N LEU A 46 -9.28 -15.41 3.18
CA LEU A 46 -9.27 -14.67 1.91
C LEU A 46 -10.66 -14.59 1.26
N PHE A 47 -11.56 -15.51 1.59
CA PHE A 47 -12.91 -15.59 1.05
C PHE A 47 -13.97 -14.96 1.95
N GLN A 48 -13.64 -14.65 3.21
CA GLN A 48 -14.53 -13.88 4.08
C GLN A 48 -14.50 -12.41 3.67
N SER A 49 -15.59 -11.94 3.09
CA SER A 49 -15.77 -10.52 2.77
C SER A 49 -15.96 -9.72 4.06
N THR A 50 -14.87 -9.21 4.65
CA THR A 50 -14.95 -8.26 5.78
C THR A 50 -15.83 -7.06 5.34
N PRO A 51 -16.91 -6.71 6.07
CA PRO A 51 -17.72 -5.55 5.75
C PRO A 51 -16.84 -4.30 5.63
N ARG A 52 -17.06 -3.44 4.63
CA ARG A 52 -16.21 -2.25 4.40
C ARG A 52 -16.21 -1.29 5.60
N ASN A 53 -17.30 -1.25 6.36
CA ASN A 53 -17.44 -0.40 7.54
C ASN A 53 -16.97 -1.08 8.83
N ALA A 54 -16.52 -2.34 8.77
CA ALA A 54 -15.98 -3.02 9.94
C ALA A 54 -14.71 -2.30 10.41
N LEU A 55 -14.67 -1.95 11.70
CA LEU A 55 -13.52 -1.29 12.31
C LEU A 55 -12.40 -2.31 12.52
N VAL A 56 -11.22 -1.94 12.04
CA VAL A 56 -10.00 -2.72 12.14
C VAL A 56 -9.05 -1.99 13.08
N SER A 57 -8.60 -2.69 14.12
CA SER A 57 -7.65 -2.13 15.09
C SER A 57 -6.22 -2.42 14.65
N VAL A 58 -5.41 -1.39 14.52
CA VAL A 58 -4.01 -1.47 14.11
C VAL A 58 -3.13 -0.78 15.13
N THR A 59 -2.04 -1.42 15.52
CA THR A 59 -1.01 -0.81 16.36
C THR A 59 0.22 -0.52 15.52
N MET A 60 0.71 0.72 15.56
CA MET A 60 1.89 1.17 14.82
C MET A 60 2.79 1.98 15.76
N GLY A 61 3.92 1.38 16.16
CA GLY A 61 4.75 1.94 17.23
C GLY A 61 3.95 2.08 18.53
N PRO A 62 3.93 3.27 19.17
CA PRO A 62 3.12 3.53 20.37
C PRO A 62 1.67 3.91 20.07
N ASP A 63 1.29 4.09 18.80
CA ASP A 63 -0.04 4.58 18.44
C ASP A 63 -1.01 3.45 18.08
N HIS A 64 -2.26 3.62 18.50
CA HIS A 64 -3.37 2.73 18.18
C HIS A 64 -4.35 3.44 17.24
N PHE A 65 -4.75 2.74 16.17
CA PHE A 65 -5.66 3.25 15.17
C PHE A 65 -6.86 2.32 15.02
N LYS A 66 -8.06 2.90 14.91
CA LYS A 66 -9.28 2.19 14.49
C LYS A 66 -9.71 2.72 13.14
N ILE A 67 -9.55 1.90 12.11
CA ILE A 67 -9.77 2.30 10.71
C ILE A 67 -10.81 1.37 10.08
N PRO A 68 -11.85 1.88 9.40
CA PRO A 68 -12.77 1.03 8.65
C PRO A 68 -12.05 0.26 7.54
N ALA A 69 -12.38 -1.04 7.38
CA ALA A 69 -11.74 -1.94 6.41
C ALA A 69 -11.76 -1.42 4.96
N GLY A 70 -12.73 -0.58 4.60
CA GLY A 70 -12.88 0.04 3.29
C GLY A 70 -11.78 1.03 2.90
N TYR A 71 -11.04 1.59 3.86
CA TYR A 71 -9.91 2.47 3.58
C TYR A 71 -8.65 1.71 3.17
N PHE A 72 -8.49 0.44 3.54
CA PHE A 72 -7.26 -0.30 3.25
C PHE A 72 -7.13 -0.59 1.75
N LYS A 73 -5.96 -0.28 1.18
CA LYS A 73 -5.68 -0.49 -0.24
C LYS A 73 -5.63 -1.97 -0.64
N SER A 74 -5.14 -2.85 0.22
CA SER A 74 -4.94 -4.28 -0.07
C SER A 74 -5.87 -5.16 0.78
N ALA A 75 -6.46 -6.18 0.15
CA ALA A 75 -7.24 -7.23 0.82
C ALA A 75 -6.41 -7.99 1.87
N THR A 76 -5.12 -8.21 1.61
CA THR A 76 -4.21 -8.89 2.55
C THR A 76 -4.04 -8.12 3.87
N HIS A 77 -4.03 -6.78 3.81
CA HIS A 77 -4.00 -5.93 5.01
C HIS A 77 -5.35 -5.96 5.76
N ARG A 78 -6.48 -6.13 5.04
CA ARG A 78 -7.81 -6.29 5.65
C ARG A 78 -7.93 -7.60 6.43
N ILE A 79 -7.35 -8.67 5.90
CA ILE A 79 -7.48 -10.03 6.42
C ILE A 79 -6.55 -10.27 7.62
N THR A 80 -5.31 -9.79 7.55
CA THR A 80 -4.40 -9.94 8.69
C THR A 80 -4.91 -9.15 9.89
N ALA A 81 -5.50 -7.98 9.69
CA ALA A 81 -5.91 -7.10 10.78
C ALA A 81 -7.21 -7.51 11.52
N GLN A 82 -7.81 -8.67 11.17
CA GLN A 82 -8.86 -9.32 11.97
C GLN A 82 -8.30 -10.22 13.09
N GLY A 83 -6.98 -10.38 13.20
CA GLY A 83 -6.31 -11.04 14.33
C GLY A 83 -5.75 -10.04 15.36
N GLU A 84 -5.49 -10.54 16.58
CA GLU A 84 -4.87 -9.83 17.73
C GLU A 84 -3.92 -8.69 17.31
N ALA A 85 -4.24 -7.46 17.72
CA ALA A 85 -3.48 -6.21 17.55
C ALA A 85 -2.21 -6.33 16.68
N ASN A 86 -2.40 -6.51 15.38
CA ASN A 86 -1.26 -6.71 14.50
C ASN A 86 -0.37 -5.47 14.48
N ARG A 87 0.89 -5.68 14.82
CA ARG A 87 1.95 -4.68 14.72
C ARG A 87 2.36 -4.55 13.26
N TYR A 88 1.88 -3.50 12.59
CA TYR A 88 2.32 -3.17 11.23
C TYR A 88 3.38 -2.08 11.28
N GLN A 89 4.41 -2.21 10.44
CA GLN A 89 5.41 -1.15 10.24
C GLN A 89 4.88 -0.06 9.29
N GLN A 90 4.04 -0.43 8.32
CA GLN A 90 3.41 0.48 7.38
C GLN A 90 1.98 0.02 7.05
N ILE A 91 1.03 0.95 7.01
CA ILE A 91 -0.32 0.73 6.49
C ILE A 91 -0.64 1.69 5.34
N SER A 92 -1.23 1.16 4.27
CA SER A 92 -1.61 1.93 3.08
C SER A 92 -3.13 2.05 2.97
N LEU A 93 -3.59 3.29 3.02
CA LEU A 93 -4.99 3.69 2.92
C LEU A 93 -5.26 4.35 1.57
N LEU A 94 -6.50 4.26 1.11
CA LEU A 94 -7.00 4.88 -0.11
C LEU A 94 -8.27 5.66 0.22
N MET A 95 -8.38 6.87 -0.29
CA MET A 95 -9.50 7.77 -0.01
C MET A 95 -9.81 8.68 -1.20
N THR A 96 -11.05 9.17 -1.30
CA THR A 96 -11.51 10.07 -2.36
C THR A 96 -11.46 11.54 -1.90
N TRP A 97 -10.87 12.42 -2.71
CA TRP A 97 -10.94 13.87 -2.51
C TRP A 97 -12.30 14.41 -2.99
N PRO A 98 -12.95 15.39 -2.34
CA PRO A 98 -12.45 16.24 -1.24
C PRO A 98 -12.74 15.74 0.18
N ASN A 99 -13.71 14.86 0.36
CA ASN A 99 -14.21 14.51 1.69
C ASN A 99 -13.39 13.41 2.40
N LEU A 100 -12.35 12.90 1.75
CA LEU A 100 -11.51 11.79 2.23
C LEU A 100 -12.35 10.58 2.65
N ARG A 101 -13.33 10.22 1.82
CA ARG A 101 -14.21 9.07 2.02
C ARG A 101 -13.57 7.79 1.54
N MET A 102 -14.10 6.65 1.98
CA MET A 102 -13.58 5.38 1.49
C MET A 102 -14.01 5.17 0.02
N PRO A 103 -13.16 4.59 -0.83
CA PRO A 103 -13.48 4.38 -2.24
C PRO A 103 -14.75 3.54 -2.40
N GLY A 104 -15.71 4.05 -3.19
CA GLY A 104 -16.99 3.40 -3.45
C GLY A 104 -18.09 3.66 -2.42
N GLU A 105 -17.87 4.52 -1.42
CA GLU A 105 -18.93 4.99 -0.50
C GLU A 105 -19.79 6.11 -1.12
N ASP A 106 -19.28 6.77 -2.16
CA ASP A 106 -19.96 7.89 -2.79
C ASP A 106 -21.13 7.42 -3.67
N ASN A 107 -22.35 7.55 -3.16
CA ASN A 107 -23.59 7.53 -3.95
C ASN A 107 -23.79 8.80 -4.78
N THR A 108 -22.91 9.80 -4.62
CA THR A 108 -22.97 11.03 -5.42
C THR A 108 -22.53 10.70 -6.84
N PRO A 109 -23.41 10.84 -7.85
CA PRO A 109 -22.97 10.76 -9.23
C PRO A 109 -21.87 11.79 -9.40
N SER A 110 -20.69 11.37 -9.84
CA SER A 110 -19.68 12.28 -10.35
C SER A 110 -20.40 13.29 -11.24
N ARG A 111 -20.41 14.58 -10.90
CA ARG A 111 -21.25 15.58 -11.57
C ARG A 111 -21.08 15.61 -13.10
N LEU A 112 -20.04 14.97 -13.65
CA LEU A 112 -19.78 14.76 -15.07
C LEU A 112 -19.20 13.35 -15.40
N GLY A 113 -19.52 12.30 -14.65
CA GLY A 113 -18.96 10.95 -14.90
C GLY A 113 -17.44 10.82 -14.70
N THR A 114 -16.77 11.87 -14.22
CA THR A 114 -15.33 11.87 -13.95
C THR A 114 -15.07 11.26 -12.57
N PRO A 115 -14.21 10.23 -12.44
CA PRO A 115 -13.88 9.64 -11.15
C PRO A 115 -13.28 10.70 -10.20
N LEU A 116 -13.70 10.67 -8.94
CA LEU A 116 -13.14 11.54 -7.90
C LEU A 116 -11.63 11.28 -7.76
N PRO A 117 -10.80 12.32 -7.52
CA PRO A 117 -9.37 12.12 -7.35
C PRO A 117 -9.07 11.20 -6.16
N LEU A 118 -8.24 10.19 -6.39
CA LEU A 118 -7.81 9.24 -5.36
C LEU A 118 -6.54 9.74 -4.69
N ILE A 119 -6.55 9.70 -3.36
CA ILE A 119 -5.39 9.97 -2.52
C ILE A 119 -5.01 8.66 -1.84
N GLN A 120 -3.75 8.25 -2.00
CA GLN A 120 -3.20 7.16 -1.19
C GLN A 120 -2.46 7.78 -0.01
N VAL A 121 -2.71 7.28 1.19
CA VAL A 121 -2.05 7.70 2.42
C VAL A 121 -1.38 6.49 3.03
N ASP A 122 -0.06 6.51 3.13
CA ASP A 122 0.72 5.53 3.88
C ASP A 122 1.05 6.11 5.26
N LEU A 123 0.74 5.36 6.30
CA LEU A 123 1.16 5.65 7.66
C LEU A 123 2.30 4.71 8.02
N GLU A 124 3.39 5.27 8.53
CA GLU A 124 4.61 4.56 8.88
C GLU A 124 5.17 5.13 10.19
N HIS A 125 5.92 4.31 10.94
CA HIS A 125 6.69 4.78 12.10
C HIS A 125 8.18 4.54 11.83
N ASP A 126 8.90 5.61 11.51
CA ASP A 126 10.35 5.61 11.31
C ASP A 126 10.91 6.96 11.79
N PRO A 127 11.44 7.03 13.03
CA PRO A 127 11.96 8.27 13.60
C PRO A 127 13.27 8.73 12.96
N HIS A 128 13.95 7.88 12.18
CA HIS A 128 15.26 8.18 11.60
C HIS A 128 15.19 8.61 10.14
N ARG A 129 14.00 8.63 9.52
CA ARG A 129 13.84 9.00 8.12
C ARG A 129 14.08 10.49 7.89
N GLU A 130 15.02 10.81 7.00
CA GLU A 130 15.20 12.18 6.52
C GLU A 130 14.01 12.66 5.70
N THR A 131 13.71 13.96 5.78
CA THR A 131 12.58 14.57 5.08
C THR A 131 13.01 15.22 3.77
N LEU A 132 12.08 15.41 2.83
CA LEU A 132 12.35 16.18 1.61
C LEU A 132 12.81 17.61 1.94
N ARG A 133 12.35 18.16 3.07
CA ARG A 133 12.70 19.52 3.47
C ARG A 133 14.14 19.62 3.93
N THR A 134 14.63 18.66 4.71
CA THR A 134 16.04 18.62 5.15
C THR A 134 16.98 18.45 3.96
N GLN A 135 16.55 17.76 2.90
CA GLN A 135 17.32 17.59 1.66
C GLN A 135 17.19 18.75 0.66
N LEU A 136 16.32 19.74 0.92
CA LEU A 136 16.02 20.82 -0.03
C LEU A 136 17.26 21.63 -0.42
N ASP A 137 17.96 22.19 0.57
CA ASP A 137 19.14 23.02 0.37
C ASP A 137 20.41 22.23 0.03
N PRO A 138 20.77 21.14 0.74
CA PRO A 138 22.01 20.43 0.47
C PRO A 138 21.98 19.65 -0.85
N VAL A 139 20.81 19.19 -1.29
CA VAL A 139 20.68 18.29 -2.46
C VAL A 139 19.88 18.96 -3.57
N TYR A 140 18.61 19.27 -3.34
CA TYR A 140 17.69 19.59 -4.44
C TYR A 140 17.97 20.93 -5.12
N LYS A 141 18.29 21.99 -4.37
CA LYS A 141 18.64 23.29 -4.96
C LYS A 141 19.89 23.21 -5.84
N ARG A 142 20.87 22.39 -5.48
CA ARG A 142 22.11 22.21 -6.27
C ARG A 142 21.86 21.42 -7.55
N LEU A 143 20.95 20.45 -7.52
CA LEU A 143 20.58 19.66 -8.70
C LEU A 143 19.59 20.38 -9.63
N ALA A 144 18.95 21.45 -9.17
CA ALA A 144 17.92 22.15 -9.92
C ALA A 144 18.50 22.86 -11.16
N ARG A 145 18.06 22.43 -12.35
CA ARG A 145 18.46 23.06 -13.61
C ARG A 145 17.66 24.36 -13.80
N GLY A 146 18.33 25.50 -13.64
CA GLY A 146 17.74 26.82 -13.84
C GLY A 146 17.05 27.42 -12.61
N GLY A 147 17.39 26.93 -11.41
CA GLY A 147 16.99 27.54 -10.13
C GLY A 147 15.52 27.33 -9.75
N ALA A 148 15.12 27.98 -8.65
CA ALA A 148 13.75 28.00 -8.17
C ALA A 148 12.89 28.94 -9.03
N ARG A 149 11.68 28.50 -9.38
CA ARG A 149 10.70 29.34 -10.09
C ARG A 149 9.40 29.41 -9.29
N PRO A 150 8.74 30.58 -9.20
CA PRO A 150 7.43 30.67 -8.59
C PRO A 150 6.40 29.85 -9.38
N THR A 151 5.46 29.26 -8.66
CA THR A 151 4.31 28.53 -9.19
C THR A 151 3.04 28.96 -8.44
N THR A 152 1.94 28.24 -8.66
CA THR A 152 0.62 28.53 -8.07
C THR A 152 0.61 28.46 -6.55
N ALA A 153 -0.31 29.21 -5.92
CA ALA A 153 -0.61 29.15 -4.49
C ALA A 153 0.57 29.45 -3.54
N GLY A 154 1.52 30.29 -3.99
CA GLY A 154 2.67 30.74 -3.20
C GLY A 154 3.79 29.72 -3.08
N LEU A 155 3.78 28.67 -3.91
CA LEU A 155 4.83 27.65 -3.91
C LEU A 155 5.92 28.01 -4.92
N ASN A 156 7.13 27.51 -4.70
CA ASN A 156 8.22 27.48 -5.66
C ASN A 156 8.42 26.07 -6.20
N MET A 157 8.88 25.95 -7.44
CA MET A 157 9.25 24.70 -8.08
C MET A 157 10.73 24.64 -8.46
N LEU A 158 11.35 23.47 -8.28
CA LEU A 158 12.68 23.11 -8.76
C LEU A 158 12.55 21.96 -9.75
N MET A 159 13.15 22.11 -10.93
CA MET A 159 13.19 21.04 -11.92
C MET A 159 14.53 20.30 -11.80
N LEU A 160 14.52 19.04 -11.36
CA LEU A 160 15.73 18.26 -11.11
C LEU A 160 16.26 17.57 -12.38
N SER A 161 15.34 17.07 -13.20
CA SER A 161 15.65 16.32 -14.42
C SER A 161 15.63 17.20 -15.66
N SER A 162 16.38 16.79 -16.69
CA SER A 162 16.25 17.35 -18.04
C SER A 162 14.80 17.25 -18.55
N ARG A 163 14.37 18.21 -19.38
CA ARG A 163 13.10 18.10 -20.12
C ARG A 163 13.01 16.83 -20.99
N ALA A 164 14.15 16.30 -21.45
CA ALA A 164 14.20 15.08 -22.27
C ALA A 164 14.14 13.76 -21.47
N ALA A 165 14.17 13.82 -20.12
CA ALA A 165 14.15 12.62 -19.30
C ALA A 165 12.81 11.85 -19.41
N GLN A 166 12.88 10.52 -19.31
CA GLN A 166 11.69 9.65 -19.35
C GLN A 166 10.70 9.96 -18.21
N ASN A 167 11.24 10.28 -17.03
CA ASN A 167 10.49 10.79 -15.89
C ASN A 167 11.03 12.19 -15.56
N ARG A 168 10.11 13.15 -15.41
CA ARG A 168 10.46 14.49 -14.98
C ARG A 168 10.20 14.63 -13.49
N ASP A 169 11.28 14.84 -12.75
CA ASP A 169 11.25 15.07 -11.31
C ASP A 169 11.20 16.58 -11.01
N ILE A 170 10.18 16.95 -10.25
CA ILE A 170 9.91 18.33 -9.83
C ILE A 170 9.77 18.35 -8.31
N ILE A 171 10.49 19.22 -7.63
CA ILE A 171 10.24 19.52 -6.22
C ILE A 171 9.40 20.79 -6.15
N VAL A 172 8.28 20.73 -5.45
CA VAL A 172 7.44 21.89 -5.17
C VAL A 172 7.48 22.15 -3.67
N TYR A 173 7.73 23.39 -3.25
CA TYR A 173 7.90 23.72 -1.84
C TYR A 173 7.43 25.14 -1.51
N ASP A 174 7.03 25.35 -0.27
CA ASP A 174 6.76 26.67 0.30
C ASP A 174 8.10 27.38 0.62
N PRO A 175 8.37 28.54 0.01
CA PRO A 175 9.61 29.28 0.24
C PRO A 175 9.64 30.00 1.60
N GLU A 176 8.50 30.33 2.19
CA GLU A 176 8.41 31.17 3.39
C GLU A 176 8.49 30.33 4.67
N ALA A 177 7.88 29.13 4.66
CA ALA A 177 7.81 28.28 5.84
C ALA A 177 8.97 27.27 5.91
N ARG A 178 9.73 27.29 7.03
CA ARG A 178 10.83 26.34 7.29
C ARG A 178 10.37 24.89 7.33
N ASP A 179 9.23 24.63 7.97
CA ASP A 179 8.55 23.32 8.01
C ASP A 179 7.32 23.30 7.09
N GLY A 180 7.38 24.12 6.02
CA GLY A 180 6.29 24.35 5.11
C GLY A 180 5.95 23.17 4.20
N PHE A 181 5.06 23.44 3.25
CA PHE A 181 4.75 22.46 2.23
C PHE A 181 5.98 22.08 1.43
N ILE A 182 6.15 20.80 1.17
CA ILE A 182 7.11 20.27 0.21
C ILE A 182 6.59 18.94 -0.33
N ALA A 183 6.67 18.78 -1.63
CA ALA A 183 6.27 17.58 -2.35
C ALA A 183 7.21 17.31 -3.53
N ARG A 184 7.45 16.03 -3.84
CA ARG A 184 8.09 15.59 -5.07
C ARG A 184 7.03 15.14 -6.06
N CYS A 185 6.94 15.82 -7.19
CA CYS A 185 6.04 15.49 -8.28
C CYS A 185 6.81 14.80 -9.42
N VAL A 186 6.33 13.62 -9.80
CA VAL A 186 6.91 12.81 -10.88
C VAL A 186 5.97 12.82 -12.07
N LYS A 187 6.42 13.39 -13.19
CA LYS A 187 5.67 13.38 -14.46
C LYS A 187 6.25 12.36 -15.41
N LYS A 188 5.44 11.38 -15.83
CA LYS A 188 5.81 10.37 -16.83
C LYS A 188 5.76 10.97 -18.24
N ARG A 189 6.59 10.45 -19.16
CA ARG A 189 6.64 10.89 -20.57
C ARG A 189 5.31 10.71 -21.32
N SER A 190 4.46 9.77 -20.91
CA SER A 190 3.18 9.44 -21.55
C SER A 190 2.10 10.53 -21.50
N GLY A 191 2.46 11.77 -21.13
CA GLY A 191 1.53 12.90 -21.06
C GLY A 191 0.62 12.90 -19.83
N ALA A 192 0.68 11.87 -18.98
CA ALA A 192 -0.06 11.83 -17.73
C ALA A 192 0.29 13.02 -16.82
N LYS A 193 -0.70 13.46 -16.05
CA LYS A 193 -0.52 14.45 -14.98
C LYS A 193 0.54 13.94 -14.00
N ALA A 194 1.34 14.85 -13.42
CA ALA A 194 2.34 14.44 -12.44
C ALA A 194 1.66 13.94 -11.17
N VAL A 195 2.21 12.87 -10.58
CA VAL A 195 1.82 12.39 -9.26
C VAL A 195 2.76 13.00 -8.25
N CYS A 196 2.21 13.72 -7.29
CA CYS A 196 2.94 14.39 -6.23
C CYS A 196 2.93 13.52 -4.98
N HIS A 197 4.10 13.40 -4.35
CA HIS A 197 4.32 12.67 -3.11
C HIS A 197 4.77 13.66 -2.04
N ARG A 198 4.09 13.64 -0.90
CA ARG A 198 4.44 14.45 0.26
C ARG A 198 4.56 13.56 1.48
N THR A 199 5.51 13.91 2.34
CA THR A 199 5.68 13.29 3.65
C THR A 199 5.56 14.36 4.71
N VAL A 200 4.78 14.08 5.75
CA VAL A 200 4.56 14.94 6.92
C VAL A 200 4.92 14.17 8.16
N THR A 201 5.61 14.81 9.09
CA THR A 201 6.07 14.21 10.35
C THR A 201 5.35 14.87 11.52
N PRO A 202 4.16 14.40 11.94
CA PRO A 202 3.35 15.01 13.01
C PRO A 202 3.94 14.80 14.42
N GLY A 203 5.26 14.64 14.55
CA GLY A 203 5.97 14.35 15.81
C GLY A 203 5.85 12.88 16.26
N GLY A 204 6.74 12.48 17.17
CA GLY A 204 6.75 11.15 17.79
C GLY A 204 7.18 10.01 16.86
N GLY A 205 8.07 10.27 15.90
CA GLY A 205 8.57 9.26 14.96
C GLY A 205 7.56 8.77 13.90
N ARG A 206 6.35 9.33 13.89
CA ARG A 206 5.32 9.03 12.90
C ARG A 206 5.57 9.76 11.59
N LEU A 207 5.27 9.07 10.49
CA LEU A 207 5.33 9.60 9.13
C LEU A 207 3.99 9.37 8.45
N ILE A 208 3.43 10.44 7.90
CA ILE A 208 2.28 10.40 7.02
C ILE A 208 2.80 10.70 5.61
N ARG A 209 2.85 9.69 4.75
CA ARG A 209 3.17 9.86 3.34
C ARG A 209 1.88 9.83 2.55
N TYR A 210 1.66 10.80 1.68
CA TYR A 210 0.50 10.76 0.80
C TYR A 210 0.85 11.13 -0.63
N GLN A 211 0.09 10.55 -1.56
CA GLN A 211 0.24 10.80 -2.98
C GLN A 211 -1.06 11.34 -3.58
N PHE A 212 -0.94 12.30 -4.48
CA PHE A 212 -2.07 13.00 -5.09
C PHE A 212 -1.72 13.51 -6.50
N ASP A 213 -2.74 13.83 -7.29
CA ASP A 213 -2.55 14.42 -8.62
C ASP A 213 -2.13 15.89 -8.50
N GLN A 214 -1.16 16.33 -9.32
CA GLN A 214 -0.68 17.72 -9.34
C GLN A 214 -1.78 18.79 -9.46
N THR A 215 -2.96 18.45 -9.97
CA THR A 215 -4.11 19.36 -10.05
C THR A 215 -4.65 19.81 -8.69
N LEU A 216 -4.30 19.12 -7.60
CA LEU A 216 -4.65 19.54 -6.23
C LEU A 216 -3.58 20.45 -5.59
N LEU A 217 -2.49 20.79 -6.29
CA LEU A 217 -1.48 21.72 -5.78
C LEU A 217 -2.04 23.12 -5.45
N PRO A 218 -2.98 23.72 -6.21
CA PRO A 218 -3.54 25.02 -5.85
C PRO A 218 -4.26 25.01 -4.49
N SER A 219 -4.87 23.88 -4.12
CA SER A 219 -5.59 23.67 -2.85
C SER A 219 -4.74 22.88 -1.84
N TRP A 220 -3.42 22.98 -1.91
CA TRP A 220 -2.51 22.16 -1.10
C TRP A 220 -2.73 22.33 0.42
N ARG A 221 -3.08 23.55 0.87
CA ARG A 221 -3.31 23.85 2.29
C ARG A 221 -4.51 23.07 2.83
N GLU A 222 -5.63 23.12 2.11
CA GLU A 222 -6.84 22.37 2.43
C GLU A 222 -6.57 20.86 2.42
N LEU A 223 -5.83 20.38 1.42
CA LEU A 223 -5.44 18.97 1.30
C LEU A 223 -4.60 18.51 2.49
N ASP A 224 -3.54 19.25 2.83
CA ASP A 224 -2.60 18.90 3.90
C ASP A 224 -3.33 18.87 5.27
N GLU A 225 -4.17 19.87 5.54
CA GLU A 225 -4.94 19.93 6.78
C GLU A 225 -6.04 18.87 6.86
N ALA A 226 -6.77 18.62 5.77
CA ALA A 226 -7.79 17.58 5.73
C ALA A 226 -7.18 16.18 5.97
N ILE A 227 -6.04 15.87 5.36
CA ILE A 227 -5.35 14.58 5.55
C ILE A 227 -4.88 14.44 7.00
N LYS A 228 -4.21 15.46 7.56
CA LYS A 228 -3.77 15.43 8.96
C LYS A 228 -4.96 15.24 9.90
N ALA A 229 -6.05 15.98 9.69
CA ALA A 229 -7.26 15.86 10.49
C ALA A 229 -7.89 14.47 10.40
N LYS A 230 -8.00 13.91 9.18
CA LYS A 230 -8.54 12.57 8.95
C LYS A 230 -7.72 11.49 9.66
N VAL A 231 -6.39 11.55 9.54
CA VAL A 231 -5.49 10.58 10.19
C VAL A 231 -5.57 10.70 11.71
N ARG A 232 -5.61 11.92 12.26
CA ARG A 232 -5.83 12.12 13.71
C ARG A 232 -7.15 11.52 14.18
N GLY A 233 -8.22 11.63 13.38
CA GLY A 233 -9.53 11.08 13.70
C GLY A 233 -9.59 9.55 13.75
N PHE A 234 -8.62 8.84 13.17
CA PHE A 234 -8.53 7.39 13.29
C PHE A 234 -7.79 6.93 14.55
N ARG A 235 -7.10 7.82 15.25
CA ARG A 235 -6.34 7.46 16.45
C ARG A 235 -7.29 7.30 17.65
N THR A 236 -7.00 6.30 18.47
CA THR A 236 -7.68 6.07 19.76
C THR A 236 -6.78 6.35 20.94
#